data_AF-A0A9X7W1Z1-F1
#
_entry.id   AF-A0A9X7W1Z1-F1
#
_cell.length_a   1.000
_cell.length_b   1.000
_cell.length_c   1.000
_cell.angle_alpha   90.00
_cell.angle_beta   90.00
_cell.angle_gamma   90.00
#
_symmetry.space_group_name_H-M   'P 1'
#
loop_
_entity.id
_entity.type
_entity.pdbx_description
1 polymer ?
#
loop_
_entity_poly.entity_id
_entity_poly.type
_entity_poly.pdbx_seq_one_letter_code
_entity_poly.pdbx_strand_id
1 'polypeptide(L)' 'MKIGEIVVAVMGIRLDSQSVAEILHIAVGKESRGKGYGRRLIELVVQEEVLTGLSAETDCDAVGFYQR' A
#
# COMPACT_ATOMS: atom_id res chain seq x y z
N MET A 1 -18.13 -2.28 3.56
CA MET A 1 -17.83 -3.39 4.49
C MET A 1 -19.06 -4.27 4.59
N LYS A 2 -18.93 -5.58 4.36
CA LYS A 2 -20.03 -6.52 4.64
C LYS A 2 -19.93 -6.96 6.11
N ILE A 3 -21.08 -7.20 6.74
CA ILE A 3 -21.13 -7.74 8.10
C ILE A 3 -20.45 -9.13 8.09
N GLY A 4 -19.45 -9.32 8.94
CA GLY A 4 -18.66 -10.56 9.04
C GLY A 4 -17.27 -10.53 8.36
N GLU A 5 -16.95 -9.49 7.59
CA GLU A 5 -15.60 -9.31 7.01
C GLU A 5 -14.67 -8.54 7.96
N ILE A 6 -13.40 -8.93 7.99
CA ILE A 6 -12.34 -8.28 8.78
C ILE A 6 -11.37 -7.58 7.83
N VAL A 7 -11.12 -6.29 8.06
CA VAL A 7 -10.07 -5.55 7.35
C VAL A 7 -8.71 -5.97 7.91
N VAL A 8 -7.90 -6.61 7.06
CA VAL A 8 -6.57 -7.12 7.46
C VAL A 8 -5.40 -6.24 7.00
N ALA A 9 -5.65 -5.33 6.06
CA ALA A 9 -4.67 -4.37 5.58
C ALA A 9 -5.38 -3.12 5.04
N VAL A 10 -4.70 -1.99 5.13
CA VAL A 10 -5.17 -0.69 4.62
C VAL A 10 -4.00 0.08 4.04
N MET A 11 -4.25 0.85 2.99
CA MET A 11 -3.30 1.79 2.42
C MET A 11 -4.02 3.10 2.08
N GLY A 12 -3.42 4.21 2.49
CA GLY A 12 -3.83 5.56 2.11
C GLY A 12 -2.85 6.10 1.08
N ILE A 13 -3.38 6.58 -0.04
CA ILE A 13 -2.58 7.20 -1.11
C ILE A 13 -3.04 8.63 -1.37
N ARG A 14 -2.10 9.45 -1.84
CA ARG A 14 -2.39 10.75 -2.43
C ARG A 14 -2.04 10.70 -3.90
N LEU A 15 -3.01 11.01 -4.75
CA LEU A 15 -2.83 11.15 -6.19
C LEU A 15 -2.67 12.63 -6.52
N ASP A 16 -1.70 12.95 -7.36
CA ASP A 16 -1.56 14.28 -7.93
C ASP A 16 -2.15 14.38 -9.35
N SER A 17 -2.10 15.58 -9.93
CA SER A 17 -2.60 15.86 -11.27
C SER A 17 -1.73 15.29 -12.41
N GLN A 18 -0.57 14.71 -12.10
CA GLN A 18 0.40 14.15 -13.05
C GLN A 18 0.40 12.61 -13.04
N SER A 19 -0.62 11.99 -12.43
CA SER A 19 -0.69 10.54 -12.24
C SER A 19 0.51 10.00 -11.45
N VAL A 20 1.03 10.79 -10.51
CA VAL A 20 1.99 10.33 -9.52
C VAL A 20 1.24 10.08 -8.22
N ALA A 21 1.50 8.92 -7.63
CA ALA A 21 0.93 8.53 -6.35
C ALA A 21 2.00 8.58 -5.26
N GLU A 22 1.59 8.99 -4.06
CA GLU A 22 2.38 8.88 -2.84
C GLU A 22 1.63 8.02 -1.84
N ILE A 23 2.30 6.99 -1.32
CA ILE A 23 1.80 6.19 -0.20
C ILE A 23 2.04 6.99 1.09
N LEU A 24 0.95 7.42 1.72
CA LEU A 24 1.00 8.15 2.99
C LEU A 24 0.97 7.19 4.18
N HIS A 25 0.18 6.13 4.06
CA HIS A 25 -0.03 5.17 5.14
C HIS A 25 -0.16 3.77 4.55
N ILE A 26 0.54 2.79 5.12
CA ILE A 26 0.28 1.38 4.85
C ILE A 26 0.38 0.59 6.14
N ALA A 27 -0.62 -0.24 6.40
CA ALA A 27 -0.64 -1.08 7.59
C ALA A 27 -1.22 -2.45 7.26
N VAL A 28 -0.57 -3.49 7.79
CA VAL A 28 -1.07 -4.87 7.76
C VAL A 28 -1.18 -5.36 9.20
N GLY A 29 -2.35 -5.90 9.54
CA GLY A 29 -2.63 -6.47 10.85
C GLY A 29 -1.60 -7.54 11.21
N LYS A 30 -1.19 -7.60 12.48
CA LYS A 30 -0.05 -8.41 12.94
C LYS A 30 -0.14 -9.88 12.50
N GLU A 31 -1.31 -10.49 12.68
CA GLU A 31 -1.60 -11.89 12.32
C GLU A 31 -1.65 -12.17 10.80
N SER A 32 -1.62 -11.10 10.01
CA SER A 32 -1.71 -11.14 8.54
C SER A 32 -0.41 -10.70 7.86
N ARG A 33 0.62 -10.32 8.63
CA ARG A 33 1.95 -9.97 8.09
C ARG A 33 2.61 -11.20 7.47
N GLY A 34 3.52 -10.97 6.52
CA GLY A 34 4.20 -12.04 5.78
C GLY A 34 3.35 -12.78 4.74
N LYS A 35 2.04 -12.50 4.66
CA LYS A 35 1.11 -13.12 3.71
C LYS A 35 0.94 -12.35 2.39
N GLY A 36 1.75 -11.31 2.17
CA GLY A 36 1.75 -10.54 0.91
C GLY A 36 0.68 -9.45 0.77
N TYR A 37 -0.20 -9.22 1.76
CA TYR A 37 -1.28 -8.22 1.64
C TYR A 37 -0.79 -6.81 1.34
N GLY A 38 0.31 -6.36 1.94
CA GLY A 38 0.87 -5.03 1.66
C GLY A 38 1.34 -4.87 0.21
N ARG A 39 2.02 -5.89 -0.33
CA ARG A 39 2.40 -5.92 -1.76
C ARG A 39 1.16 -5.92 -2.66
N ARG A 40 0.14 -6.69 -2.31
CA ARG A 40 -1.12 -6.74 -3.06
C ARG A 40 -1.80 -5.37 -3.13
N LEU A 41 -1.79 -4.59 -2.05
CA LEU A 41 -2.33 -3.23 -2.05
C LEU A 41 -1.57 -2.31 -3.01
N ILE A 42 -0.23 -2.39 -3.03
CA ILE A 42 0.61 -1.62 -3.96
C ILE A 42 0.33 -2.03 -5.41
N GLU A 43 0.27 -3.33 -5.70
CA GLU A 43 -0.05 -3.85 -7.03
C GLU A 43 -1.40 -3.35 -7.53
N LEU A 44 -2.43 -3.35 -6.67
CA LEU A 44 -3.76 -2.85 -7.02
C LEU A 44 -3.73 -1.38 -7.42
N VAL A 45 -3.02 -0.53 -6.66
CA VAL A 45 -2.92 0.90 -7.01
C VAL A 45 -2.19 1.12 -8.32
N VAL A 46 -1.10 0.38 -8.57
CA VAL A 46 -0.36 0.48 -9.84
C VAL A 46 -1.18 -0.04 -11.03
N GLN A 47 -2.11 -0.97 -10.82
CA GLN A 47 -2.95 -1.52 -11.87
C GLN A 47 -4.19 -0.66 -12.16
N GLU A 48 -4.83 -0.12 -11.13
CA GLU A 48 -6.09 0.64 -11.26
C GLU A 48 -5.83 2.08 -11.72
N GLU A 49 -4.74 2.68 -11.25
CA GLU A 49 -4.33 4.02 -11.63
C GLU A 49 -3.22 3.91 -12.69
N VAL A 50 -3.34 4.60 -13.84
CA VAL A 50 -2.29 4.62 -14.88
C VAL A 50 -1.14 5.51 -14.41
N LEU A 51 -0.44 5.05 -13.38
CA LEU A 51 0.55 5.84 -12.66
C LEU A 51 1.85 5.94 -13.48
N THR A 52 2.40 7.14 -13.49
CA THR A 52 3.73 7.42 -14.05
C THR A 52 4.82 7.30 -12.98
N GLY A 53 4.43 7.32 -11.70
CA GLY A 53 5.33 7.13 -10.57
C GLY A 53 4.58 6.81 -9.28
N LEU A 54 5.26 6.09 -8.39
CA LEU A 54 4.79 5.78 -7.03
C LEU A 54 5.94 6.02 -6.05
N SER A 55 5.69 6.85 -5.04
CA SER A 55 6.64 7.14 -3.96
C SER A 55 6.09 6.76 -2.59
N ALA A 56 6.98 6.60 -1.62
CA ALA A 56 6.63 6.43 -0.22
C ALA A 56 7.76 7.00 0.64
N GLU A 57 7.41 7.72 1.70
CA GLU A 57 8.36 8.03 2.77
C GLU A 57 8.30 6.93 3.83
N THR A 58 9.45 6.47 4.31
CA THR A 58 9.52 5.34 5.24
C THR A 58 10.75 5.44 6.12
N ASP A 59 10.68 4.81 7.30
CA ASP A 59 11.82 4.67 8.19
C ASP A 59 12.78 3.57 7.69
N CYS A 60 14.01 3.58 8.24
CA CYS A 60 15.05 2.62 7.84
C CYS A 60 14.71 1.17 8.21
N ASP A 61 13.87 0.93 9.23
CA ASP A 61 13.50 -0.42 9.66
C ASP A 61 12.42 -1.01 8.72
N ALA A 62 11.60 -0.16 8.12
CA ALA A 62 10.54 -0.52 7.20
C ALA A 62 10.96 -0.48 5.73
N VAL A 63 12.06 0.18 5.34
CA VAL A 63 12.49 0.30 3.94
C VAL A 63 12.60 -1.04 3.20
N GLY A 64 13.03 -2.09 3.91
CA GLY A 64 13.14 -3.43 3.34
C GLY A 64 11.79 -4.02 2.89
N PHE A 65 10.66 -3.50 3.37
CA PHE A 65 9.33 -3.84 2.85
C PHE A 65 9.16 -3.42 1.38
N TYR A 66 9.64 -2.23 1.00
CA TYR A 66 9.47 -1.67 -0.34
C TYR A 66 10.54 -2.11 -1.34
N GLN A 67 11.74 -2.48 -0.86
CA GLN A 67 12.88 -2.86 -1.72
C GLN A 67 12.81 -4.29 -2.29
N ARG A 68 11.76 -5.07 -1.99
CA ARG A 68 11.62 -6.50 -2.35
C ARG A 68 10.51 -6.72 -3.36
#